data_AF-A0AA39LE73-F1
#
_entry.id   AF-A0AA39LE73-F1
#
_cell.length_a   1.000
_cell.length_b   1.000
_cell.length_c   1.000
_cell.angle_alpha   90.00
_cell.angle_beta   90.00
_cell.angle_gamma   90.00
#
_symmetry.space_group_name_H-M   'P 1'
#
loop_
_entity.id
_entity.type
_entity.pdbx_description
1 polymer ?
#
loop_
_entity_poly.entity_id
_entity_poly.type
_entity_poly.pdbx_seq_one_letter_code
_entity_poly.pdbx_strand_id
1 'polypeptide(L)'
;MDIVKRRIDKIFKAGANVLLTTGGIDDLCFKLFTEVGAMAVRRCKKVDLKRVAKATDAIFVSSLANLERDESFGSSVQGTCEEIVQERISNDELITIKKTGARSAASIILRGANDVMLDEMERSVNDALCV
;
A
#
# COMPACT_ATOMS: atom_id res chain seq x y z
N MET A 1 -7.92 17.94 -17.22
CA MET A 1 -6.88 17.65 -16.20
C MET A 1 -7.30 18.07 -14.79
N ASP A 2 -8.22 19.04 -14.64
CA ASP A 2 -8.63 19.56 -13.33
C ASP A 2 -9.33 18.54 -12.42
N ILE A 3 -10.01 17.55 -13.00
CA ILE A 3 -10.71 16.52 -12.23
C ILE A 3 -9.71 15.66 -11.43
N VAL A 4 -8.57 15.31 -12.04
CA VAL A 4 -7.57 14.45 -11.36
C VAL A 4 -6.84 15.21 -10.27
N LYS A 5 -6.46 16.47 -10.53
CA LYS A 5 -5.89 17.36 -9.51
C LYS A 5 -6.83 17.55 -8.33
N ARG A 6 -8.12 17.82 -8.59
CA ARG A 6 -9.14 17.93 -7.53
C ARG A 6 -9.26 16.66 -6.69
N ARG A 7 -9.20 15.48 -7.30
CA ARG A 7 -9.22 14.20 -6.55
C ARG A 7 -8.01 14.04 -5.65
N ILE A 8 -6.83 14.38 -6.16
CA ILE A 8 -5.57 14.35 -5.39
C ILE A 8 -5.63 15.35 -4.22
N ASP A 9 -6.11 16.57 -4.45
CA ASP A 9 -6.28 17.57 -3.38
C ASP A 9 -7.23 17.09 -2.28
N LYS A 10 -8.28 16.35 -2.64
CA LYS A 10 -9.20 15.77 -1.66
C LYS A 10 -8.54 14.67 -0.83
N ILE A 11 -7.68 13.84 -1.44
CA ILE A 11 -6.87 12.84 -0.72
C ILE A 11 -5.95 13.52 0.29
N PHE A 12 -5.29 14.62 -0.10
CA PHE A 12 -4.42 15.37 0.80
C PHE A 12 -5.18 16.08 1.92
N LYS A 13 -6.32 16.72 1.60
CA LYS A 13 -7.18 17.35 2.61
C LYS A 13 -7.70 16.36 3.64
N ALA A 14 -7.81 15.08 3.28
CA ALA A 14 -8.17 14.04 4.23
C ALA A 14 -7.03 13.69 5.20
N GLY A 15 -5.78 14.11 4.94
CA GLY A 15 -4.62 13.86 5.80
C GLY A 15 -3.81 12.61 5.43
N ALA A 16 -3.97 12.07 4.20
CA ALA A 16 -3.24 10.88 3.79
C ALA A 16 -1.79 11.21 3.39
N ASN A 17 -0.83 10.61 4.10
CA ASN A 17 0.61 10.77 3.82
C ASN A 17 1.14 9.73 2.81
N VAL A 18 0.48 8.57 2.72
CA VAL A 18 0.87 7.46 1.84
C VAL A 18 -0.35 6.97 1.06
N LEU A 19 -0.20 6.87 -0.27
CA LEU A 19 -1.22 6.35 -1.18
C LEU A 19 -0.74 5.05 -1.83
N LEU A 20 -1.50 3.98 -1.66
CA LEU A 20 -1.27 2.70 -2.31
C LEU A 20 -2.34 2.43 -3.36
N THR A 21 -1.95 2.15 -4.60
CA THR A 21 -2.88 1.92 -5.72
C THR A 21 -2.60 0.62 -6.46
N THR A 22 -3.65 -0.10 -6.88
CA THR A 22 -3.49 -1.27 -7.76
C THR A 22 -3.15 -0.88 -9.20
N GLY A 23 -3.57 0.30 -9.62
CA GLY A 23 -3.41 0.80 -10.99
C GLY A 23 -2.08 1.53 -11.19
N GLY A 24 -1.90 2.05 -12.41
CA GLY A 24 -0.86 3.02 -12.69
C GLY A 24 -1.22 4.39 -12.14
N ILE A 25 -0.19 5.18 -11.83
CA ILE A 25 -0.30 6.62 -11.58
C ILE A 25 0.46 7.29 -12.74
N ASP A 26 -0.20 8.25 -13.38
CA ASP A 26 0.40 9.08 -14.43
C ASP A 26 1.50 9.99 -13.84
N ASP A 27 2.54 10.27 -14.62
CA ASP A 27 3.75 10.92 -14.11
C ASP A 27 3.46 12.37 -13.65
N LEU A 28 2.48 13.04 -14.28
CA LEU A 28 1.99 14.34 -13.83
C LEU A 28 1.36 14.27 -12.43
N CYS A 29 0.61 13.20 -12.15
CA CYS A 29 -0.01 13.00 -10.84
C CYS A 29 1.05 12.63 -9.81
N PHE A 30 2.02 11.81 -10.19
CA PHE A 30 3.12 11.40 -9.32
C PHE A 30 3.94 12.60 -8.84
N LYS A 31 4.24 13.56 -9.74
CA LYS A 31 4.91 14.80 -9.37
C LYS A 31 4.15 15.60 -8.32
N LEU A 32 2.82 15.70 -8.41
CA LEU A 32 2.00 16.38 -7.41
C LEU A 32 2.11 15.72 -6.02
N PHE A 33 2.19 14.39 -5.96
CA PHE A 33 2.44 13.68 -4.70
C PHE A 33 3.82 13.99 -4.13
N THR A 34 4.85 14.01 -4.97
CA THR A 34 6.22 14.34 -4.55
C THR A 34 6.35 15.79 -4.07
N GLU A 35 5.72 16.75 -4.75
CA GLU A 35 5.74 18.18 -4.37
C GLU A 35 5.10 18.45 -3.01
N VAL A 36 4.06 17.68 -2.66
CA VAL A 36 3.36 17.78 -1.36
C VAL A 36 4.06 16.96 -0.26
N GLY A 37 5.10 16.19 -0.61
CA GLY A 37 5.83 15.35 0.34
C GLY A 37 5.09 14.07 0.73
N ALA A 38 4.15 13.61 -0.10
CA ALA A 38 3.41 12.38 0.12
C ALA A 38 3.97 11.23 -0.72
N MET A 39 3.98 10.02 -0.14
CA MET A 39 4.44 8.82 -0.83
C MET A 39 3.31 8.23 -1.67
N ALA A 40 3.55 7.99 -2.96
CA ALA A 40 2.61 7.32 -3.83
C ALA A 40 3.20 6.02 -4.39
N VAL A 41 2.47 4.92 -4.27
CA VAL A 41 2.87 3.61 -4.79
C VAL A 41 1.86 3.17 -5.84
N ARG A 42 2.39 2.85 -7.03
CA ARG A 42 1.62 2.39 -8.19
C ARG A 42 1.83 0.89 -8.43
N ARG A 43 0.84 0.24 -9.04
CA ARG A 43 0.88 -1.17 -9.46
C ARG A 43 1.08 -2.18 -8.31
N CYS A 44 0.49 -1.92 -7.15
CA CYS A 44 0.50 -2.88 -6.04
C CYS A 44 -0.41 -4.09 -6.32
N LYS A 45 -0.01 -5.28 -5.85
CA LYS A 45 -0.86 -6.48 -5.94
C LYS A 45 -2.12 -6.29 -5.09
N LYS A 46 -3.28 -6.60 -5.68
CA LYS A 46 -4.60 -6.46 -5.02
C LYS A 46 -4.72 -7.32 -3.75
N VAL A 47 -4.10 -8.50 -3.73
CA VAL A 47 -4.12 -9.41 -2.58
C VAL A 47 -3.42 -8.77 -1.38
N ASP A 48 -2.27 -8.14 -1.61
CA ASP A 48 -1.48 -7.50 -0.56
C ASP A 48 -2.17 -6.25 -0.02
N LEU A 49 -2.75 -5.41 -0.90
CA LEU A 49 -3.52 -4.24 -0.45
C LEU A 49 -4.71 -4.61 0.43
N LYS A 50 -5.39 -5.72 0.15
CA LYS A 50 -6.47 -6.22 1.02
C LYS A 50 -5.95 -6.66 2.39
N ARG A 51 -4.75 -7.25 2.46
CA ARG A 51 -4.12 -7.65 3.73
C ARG A 51 -3.65 -6.43 4.52
N VAL A 52 -3.00 -5.48 3.85
CA VAL A 52 -2.57 -4.19 4.44
C VAL A 52 -3.78 -3.44 4.98
N ALA A 53 -4.84 -3.29 4.18
CA ALA A 53 -6.06 -2.60 4.60
C ALA A 53 -6.65 -3.20 5.89
N LYS A 54 -6.73 -4.54 5.97
CA LYS A 54 -7.16 -5.24 7.20
C LYS A 54 -6.21 -5.06 8.38
N ALA A 55 -4.92 -4.90 8.14
CA ALA A 55 -3.92 -4.72 9.20
C ALA A 55 -3.94 -3.29 9.77
N THR A 56 -4.11 -2.29 8.90
CA THR A 56 -4.11 -0.87 9.24
C THR A 56 -5.49 -0.30 9.58
N ASP A 57 -6.56 -1.09 9.47
CA ASP A 57 -7.97 -0.65 9.51
C ASP A 57 -8.39 0.28 8.36
N ALA A 58 -7.65 0.26 7.26
CA ALA A 58 -8.05 1.02 6.08
C ALA A 58 -9.20 0.30 5.35
N ILE A 59 -9.99 1.07 4.61
CA ILE A 59 -11.01 0.52 3.73
C ILE A 59 -10.42 0.42 2.32
N PHE A 60 -10.44 -0.78 1.74
CA PHE A 60 -10.04 -0.96 0.35
C PHE A 60 -11.09 -0.32 -0.59
N VAL A 61 -10.76 0.82 -1.17
CA VAL A 61 -11.65 1.58 -2.05
C VAL A 61 -11.55 1.08 -3.49
N SER A 62 -12.68 0.65 -4.07
CA SER A 62 -12.77 0.29 -5.49
C SER A 62 -13.17 1.46 -6.39
N SER A 63 -13.91 2.43 -5.87
CA SER A 63 -14.33 3.65 -6.57
C SER A 63 -14.39 4.81 -5.60
N LEU A 64 -13.96 5.99 -6.05
CA LEU A 64 -13.97 7.22 -5.27
C LEU A 64 -15.34 7.89 -5.21
N ALA A 65 -16.33 7.37 -5.93
CA ALA A 65 -17.68 7.90 -5.91
C ALA A 65 -18.48 7.29 -4.74
N ASN A 66 -18.96 8.14 -3.83
CA ASN A 66 -19.93 7.74 -2.81
C ASN A 66 -21.35 7.66 -3.40
N LEU A 67 -22.30 7.10 -2.65
CA LEU A 67 -23.72 6.96 -3.07
C LEU A 67 -24.35 8.29 -3.52
N GLU A 68 -23.88 9.42 -3.00
CA GLU A 68 -24.36 10.76 -3.34
C GLU A 68 -23.65 11.39 -4.56
N ARG A 69 -22.78 10.63 -5.25
CA ARG A 69 -21.89 11.10 -6.33
C ARG A 69 -20.94 12.23 -5.92
N ASP A 70 -20.79 12.52 -4.64
CA ASP A 70 -19.66 13.31 -4.17
C ASP A 70 -18.43 12.41 -4.02
N GLU A 71 -17.29 12.92 -4.48
CA GLU A 71 -16.01 12.26 -4.38
C GLU A 71 -15.37 12.69 -3.06
N SER A 72 -15.74 12.14 -1.91
CA SER A 72 -15.13 12.50 -0.63
C SER A 72 -14.27 11.36 -0.08
N PHE A 73 -12.99 11.65 0.17
CA PHE A 73 -12.11 10.79 0.94
C PHE A 73 -12.34 11.11 2.42
N GLY A 74 -13.16 10.31 3.09
CA GLY A 74 -13.35 10.43 4.53
C GLY A 74 -12.11 9.92 5.28
N SER A 75 -11.81 10.51 6.44
CA SER A 75 -10.79 9.98 7.36
C SER A 75 -11.10 8.55 7.82
N SER A 76 -12.36 8.13 7.74
CA SER A 76 -12.82 6.76 8.01
C SER A 76 -12.28 5.69 7.05
N VAL A 77 -11.75 6.10 5.89
CA VAL A 77 -11.21 5.19 4.87
C VAL A 77 -9.71 4.92 5.12
N GLN A 78 -9.06 5.78 5.90
CA GLN A 78 -7.62 5.77 6.10
C GLN A 78 -7.20 4.73 7.13
N GLY A 79 -6.10 4.05 6.86
CA GLY A 79 -5.45 3.18 7.82
C GLY A 79 -4.44 3.94 8.67
N THR A 80 -4.13 3.37 9.83
CA THR A 80 -3.09 3.88 10.73
C THR A 80 -1.94 2.88 10.87
N CYS A 81 -0.73 3.42 10.91
CA CYS A 81 0.51 2.69 11.17
C CYS A 81 1.52 3.65 11.79
N GLU A 82 2.44 3.12 12.60
CA GLU A 82 3.48 3.94 13.23
C GLU A 82 4.56 4.34 12.21
N GLU A 83 4.92 3.44 11.30
CA GLU A 83 6.09 3.63 10.44
C GLU A 83 5.90 2.97 9.07
N ILE A 84 6.21 3.72 8.01
CA ILE A 84 6.31 3.23 6.62
C ILE A 84 7.70 3.60 6.13
N VAL A 85 8.50 2.59 5.78
CA VAL A 85 9.88 2.78 5.34
C VAL A 85 10.08 2.13 3.98
N GLN A 86 10.76 2.82 3.08
CA GLN A 86 11.36 2.21 1.90
C GLN A 86 12.78 1.79 2.24
N GLU A 87 13.01 0.48 2.30
CA GLU A 87 14.31 -0.11 2.63
C GLU A 87 14.84 -0.87 1.40
N ARG A 88 16.11 -0.67 1.09
CA ARG A 88 16.79 -1.46 0.06
C ARG A 88 17.29 -2.77 0.67
N ILE A 89 16.77 -3.87 0.17
CA ILE A 89 17.11 -5.22 0.58
C ILE A 89 17.75 -5.92 -0.62
N SER A 90 19.05 -6.17 -0.54
CA SER A 90 19.84 -6.70 -1.66
C SER A 90 19.79 -5.71 -2.85
N ASN A 91 19.26 -6.16 -4.00
CA ASN A 91 19.12 -5.34 -5.21
C ASN A 91 17.74 -4.70 -5.36
N ASP A 92 16.78 -5.03 -4.49
CA ASP A 92 15.40 -4.57 -4.58
C ASP A 92 15.09 -3.53 -3.52
N GLU A 93 14.19 -2.59 -3.86
CA GLU A 93 13.63 -1.64 -2.91
C GLU A 93 12.24 -2.11 -2.48
N LEU A 94 12.08 -2.30 -1.18
CA LEU A 94 10.85 -2.80 -0.58
C LEU A 94 10.26 -1.75 0.34
N ILE A 95 8.93 -1.65 0.32
CA ILE A 95 8.18 -0.77 1.22
C ILE A 95 7.65 -1.62 2.35
N THR A 96 8.17 -1.37 3.55
CA THR A 96 7.79 -2.08 4.77
C THR A 96 6.88 -1.22 5.61
N ILE A 97 5.67 -1.71 5.87
CA ILE A 97 4.70 -1.09 6.76
C ILE A 97 4.84 -1.77 8.12
N LYS A 98 5.35 -1.05 9.12
CA LYS A 98 5.61 -1.57 10.46
C LYS A 98 4.55 -1.03 11.43
N LYS A 99 4.25 -1.85 12.45
CA LYS A 99 3.35 -1.52 13.57
C LYS A 99 2.02 -0.92 13.09
N THR A 100 1.22 -1.78 12.47
CA THR A 100 -0.12 -1.46 11.99
C THR A 100 -1.10 -1.32 13.16
N GLY A 101 -2.00 -0.33 13.10
CA GLY A 101 -2.80 0.09 14.27
C GLY A 101 -3.87 -0.89 14.73
N ALA A 102 -4.48 -1.68 13.82
CA ALA A 102 -5.62 -2.53 14.18
C ALA A 102 -5.29 -3.98 14.47
N ARG A 103 -4.38 -4.60 13.71
CA ARG A 103 -4.00 -6.00 13.90
C ARG A 103 -2.50 -6.17 13.77
N SER A 104 -1.95 -7.10 14.54
CA SER A 104 -0.59 -7.59 14.33
C SER A 104 -0.53 -8.35 13.01
N ALA A 105 0.28 -7.87 12.07
CA ALA A 105 0.63 -8.58 10.85
C ALA A 105 2.15 -8.76 10.80
N ALA A 106 2.59 -9.90 10.28
CA ALA A 106 3.99 -10.19 10.05
C ALA A 106 4.21 -10.60 8.58
N SER A 107 5.40 -10.35 8.08
CA SER A 107 5.84 -10.77 6.75
C SER A 107 7.28 -11.24 6.85
N ILE A 108 7.61 -12.33 6.17
CA ILE A 108 8.94 -12.93 6.18
C ILE A 108 9.52 -12.76 4.78
N ILE A 109 10.77 -12.29 4.71
CA ILE A 109 11.53 -12.18 3.46
C ILE A 109 12.52 -13.33 3.43
N LEU A 110 12.29 -14.31 2.55
CA LEU A 110 13.21 -15.42 2.33
C LEU A 110 14.37 -14.98 1.46
N ARG A 111 15.59 -15.46 1.77
CA ARG A 111 16.79 -15.23 0.97
C ARG A 111 17.48 -16.56 0.71
N GLY A 112 17.82 -16.81 -0.54
CA GLY A 112 18.43 -18.05 -1.01
C GLY A 112 19.47 -17.76 -2.10
N ALA A 113 20.25 -18.78 -2.46
CA ALA A 113 21.32 -18.64 -3.44
C ALA A 113 20.82 -18.57 -4.90
N ASN A 114 19.68 -19.20 -5.18
CA ASN A 114 19.02 -19.22 -6.48
C ASN A 114 17.50 -19.36 -6.33
N ASP A 115 16.77 -19.10 -7.42
CA ASP A 115 15.30 -19.11 -7.43
C ASP A 115 14.73 -20.50 -7.10
N VAL A 116 15.38 -21.57 -7.58
CA VAL A 116 14.94 -22.95 -7.33
C VAL A 116 14.95 -23.28 -5.82
N MET A 117 15.99 -22.83 -5.10
CA MET A 117 16.08 -23.02 -3.66
C MET A 117 15.07 -22.15 -2.91
N LEU A 118 14.80 -20.92 -3.40
CA LEU A 118 13.77 -20.04 -2.84
C LEU A 118 12.37 -20.65 -2.97
N ASP A 119 12.03 -21.21 -4.12
CA ASP A 119 10.73 -21.87 -4.36
C ASP A 119 10.52 -23.04 -3.38
N GLU A 120 11.56 -23.84 -3.14
CA GLU A 120 11.49 -24.96 -2.19
C GLU A 120 11.39 -24.49 -0.73
N MET A 121 12.09 -23.40 -0.39
CA MET A 121 11.99 -22.77 0.93
C MET A 121 10.61 -22.17 1.18
N GLU A 122 10.00 -21.52 0.20
CA GLU A 122 8.63 -20.99 0.30
C GLU A 122 7.63 -22.11 0.60
N ARG A 123 7.73 -23.22 -0.13
CA ARG A 123 6.89 -24.42 0.12
C ARG A 123 7.09 -24.95 1.53
N SER A 124 8.35 -25.15 1.94
CA SER A 124 8.69 -25.66 3.26
C SER A 124 8.15 -24.79 4.40
N VAL A 125 8.23 -23.47 4.27
CA VAL A 125 7.70 -22.52 5.28
C VAL A 125 6.17 -22.56 5.29
N ASN A 126 5.54 -22.58 4.13
CA ASN A 126 4.08 -22.65 4.04
C ASN A 126 3.53 -23.95 4.66
N ASP A 127 4.19 -25.08 4.39
CA ASP A 127 3.84 -26.37 4.98
C ASP A 127 3.99 -26.34 6.51
N ALA A 128 5.07 -25.74 7.03
CA ALA A 128 5.28 -25.59 8.47
C ALA A 128 4.26 -24.67 9.16
N LEU A 129 3.73 -23.66 8.46
CA LEU A 129 2.71 -22.75 8.97
C LEU A 129 1.29 -23.33 8.94
N CYS A 130 1.05 -24.36 8.12
CA CYS A 130 -0.25 -24.98 7.93
C CYS A 130 -0.45 -26.27 8.76
N VAL A 131 0.42 -26.52 9.75
CA VAL A 131 0.31 -27.63 10.70
C VAL A 131 -0.71 -27.35 11.80
#